data_AF-A0A351Y5K6-F1
#
_entry.id   AF-A0A351Y5K6-F1
#
_cell.length_a   1.000
_cell.length_b   1.000
_cell.length_c   1.000
_cell.angle_alpha   90.00
_cell.angle_beta   90.00
_cell.angle_gamma   90.00
#
_symmetry.space_group_name_H-M   'P 1'
#
loop_
_entity.id
_entity.type
_entity.pdbx_description
1 polymer ?
#
loop_
_entity_poly.entity_id
_entity_poly.type
_entity_poly.pdbx_seq_one_letter_code
_entity_poly.pdbx_strand_id
1 'polypeptide(L)'
;MKKIKSAKKAVFTAKTKIIDIHEGDELVVLINEQDAWEHGITSMDKVSLIYEGKEFVFDADLSNTYVQRGEIGIYEDIQEKYKIQGGQLVTIAFTKNTSESLEALKK
;
A
#
# COMPACT_ATOMS: atom_id res chain seq x y z
N MET A 1 -30.21 -3.72 16.31
CA MET A 1 -29.00 -2.89 16.46
C MET A 1 -27.76 -3.76 16.22
N LYS A 2 -27.35 -3.99 14.97
CA LYS A 2 -26.12 -4.74 14.67
C LYS A 2 -24.95 -3.76 14.70
N LYS A 3 -24.11 -3.89 15.73
CA LYS A 3 -22.85 -3.16 15.88
C LYS A 3 -22.03 -3.36 14.60
N ILE A 4 -21.86 -2.28 13.85
CA ILE A 4 -20.89 -2.16 12.78
C ILE A 4 -19.54 -2.34 13.46
N LYS A 5 -18.97 -3.54 13.39
CA LYS A 5 -17.57 -3.74 13.73
C LYS A 5 -16.81 -2.96 12.68
N SER A 6 -16.43 -1.73 13.04
CA SER A 6 -15.48 -0.91 12.29
C SER A 6 -14.27 -1.79 12.05
N ALA A 7 -14.17 -2.36 10.85
CA ALA A 7 -12.92 -2.89 10.35
C ALA A 7 -12.00 -1.68 10.37
N LYS A 8 -11.13 -1.60 11.36
CA LYS A 8 -10.11 -0.56 11.44
C LYS A 8 -9.29 -0.75 10.17
N LYS A 9 -9.59 0.01 9.11
CA LYS A 9 -8.73 0.18 7.95
C LYS A 9 -7.45 0.72 8.56
N ALA A 10 -6.45 -0.14 8.72
CA ALA A 10 -5.19 0.28 9.26
C ALA A 10 -4.59 1.17 8.17
N VAL A 11 -4.61 2.47 8.44
CA VAL A 11 -4.09 3.51 7.56
C VAL A 11 -2.88 4.07 8.25
N PHE A 12 -1.79 4.20 7.50
CA PHE A 12 -0.57 4.82 8.00
C PHE A 12 -0.01 5.73 6.91
N THR A 13 0.71 6.76 7.34
CA THR A 13 1.38 7.68 6.44
C THR A 13 2.82 7.24 6.31
N ALA A 14 3.27 7.07 5.08
CA ALA A 14 4.63 6.69 4.76
C ALA A 14 5.25 7.68 3.79
N LYS A 15 6.57 7.84 3.86
CA LYS A 15 7.30 8.62 2.88
C LYS A 15 7.65 7.75 1.69
N THR A 16 7.36 8.22 0.48
CA THR A 16 7.74 7.50 -0.74
C THR A 16 9.25 7.53 -0.92
N LYS A 17 9.80 6.43 -1.39
CA LYS A 17 11.21 6.29 -1.75
C LYS A 17 11.29 5.67 -3.13
N ILE A 18 11.91 6.37 -4.06
CA ILE A 18 12.06 5.84 -5.43
C ILE A 18 13.19 4.84 -5.43
N ILE A 19 12.88 3.69 -5.99
CA ILE A 19 13.80 2.61 -6.21
C ILE A 19 14.10 2.59 -7.71
N ASP A 20 15.37 2.79 -8.05
CA ASP A 20 15.92 2.76 -9.42
C ASP A 20 15.99 1.31 -9.94
N ILE A 21 14.84 0.62 -9.89
CA ILE A 21 14.67 -0.76 -10.34
C ILE A 21 13.40 -0.79 -11.18
N HIS A 22 13.50 -1.48 -12.32
CA HIS A 22 12.39 -1.68 -13.24
C HIS A 22 11.87 -3.11 -13.06
N GLU A 23 10.75 -3.27 -12.36
CA GLU A 23 10.01 -4.55 -12.28
C GLU A 23 9.04 -4.73 -13.46
N GLY A 24 8.91 -3.73 -14.35
CA GLY A 24 8.02 -3.76 -15.51
C GLY A 24 6.57 -3.46 -15.12
N ASP A 25 5.63 -4.28 -15.59
CA ASP A 25 4.19 -4.03 -15.41
C ASP A 25 3.64 -4.40 -14.03
N GLU A 26 4.46 -4.99 -13.15
CA GLU A 26 4.01 -5.42 -11.82
C GLU A 26 3.94 -4.22 -10.86
N LEU A 27 2.74 -4.01 -10.31
CA LEU A 27 2.41 -2.87 -9.46
C LEU A 27 2.75 -3.19 -8.00
N VAL A 28 4.03 -3.37 -7.71
CA VAL A 28 4.53 -3.76 -6.38
C VAL A 28 5.10 -2.56 -5.63
N VAL A 29 4.80 -2.45 -4.34
CA VAL A 29 5.39 -1.47 -3.43
C VAL A 29 6.12 -2.16 -2.29
N LEU A 30 7.32 -1.66 -1.96
CA LEU A 30 8.15 -2.23 -0.91
C LEU A 30 7.82 -1.59 0.44
N ILE A 31 7.41 -2.41 1.40
CA ILE A 31 7.12 -2.00 2.77
C ILE A 31 8.21 -2.57 3.67
N ASN A 32 8.57 -1.82 4.71
CA ASN A 32 9.49 -2.33 5.70
C ASN A 32 8.92 -3.58 6.39
N GLU A 33 9.72 -4.65 6.47
CA GLU A 33 9.30 -5.91 7.10
C GLU A 33 8.83 -5.71 8.54
N GLN A 34 9.44 -4.77 9.29
CA GLN A 34 9.04 -4.45 10.66
C GLN A 34 7.65 -3.79 10.72
N ASP A 35 7.39 -2.79 9.87
CA ASP A 35 6.08 -2.14 9.77
C ASP A 35 5.01 -3.16 9.37
N ALA A 36 5.31 -3.98 8.36
CA ALA A 36 4.41 -5.03 7.92
C ALA A 36 4.11 -6.04 9.03
N TRP A 37 5.11 -6.46 9.79
CA TRP A 37 4.92 -7.35 10.94
C TRP A 37 4.05 -6.73 12.03
N GLU A 38 4.28 -5.46 12.37
CA GLU A 38 3.48 -4.72 13.35
C GLU A 38 2.02 -4.56 12.93
N HIS A 39 1.79 -4.47 11.62
CA HIS A 39 0.45 -4.36 11.04
C HIS A 39 -0.15 -5.72 10.61
N GLY A 40 0.62 -6.81 10.67
CA GLY A 40 0.23 -8.17 10.30
C GLY A 40 -0.02 -8.34 8.80
N ILE A 41 0.94 -7.90 7.98
CA ILE A 41 0.93 -7.91 6.51
C ILE A 41 2.02 -8.84 6.00
N THR A 42 1.77 -9.44 4.85
CA THR A 42 2.69 -10.34 4.14
C THR A 42 2.90 -9.87 2.70
N SER A 43 3.98 -10.31 2.05
CA SER A 43 4.35 -9.98 0.66
C SER A 43 3.37 -10.45 -0.46
N MET A 44 2.12 -10.73 -0.10
CA MET A 44 1.05 -11.20 -1.00
C MET A 44 -0.25 -10.43 -0.76
N ASP A 45 -0.27 -9.51 0.20
CA ASP A 45 -1.45 -8.70 0.48
C ASP A 45 -1.45 -7.45 -0.39
N LYS A 46 -2.64 -6.89 -0.64
CA LYS A 46 -2.77 -5.67 -1.44
C LYS A 46 -2.91 -4.45 -0.53
N VAL A 47 -2.32 -3.35 -0.98
CA VAL A 47 -2.37 -2.08 -0.27
C VAL A 47 -2.89 -0.98 -1.18
N SER A 48 -3.78 -0.16 -0.64
CA SER A 48 -4.31 1.01 -1.33
C SER A 48 -3.44 2.22 -0.98
N LEU A 49 -2.63 2.70 -1.91
CA LEU A 49 -1.89 3.94 -1.81
C LEU A 49 -2.78 5.10 -2.25
N ILE A 50 -2.96 6.06 -1.37
CA ILE A 50 -3.76 7.27 -1.60
C ILE A 50 -2.79 8.44 -1.74
N TYR A 51 -2.79 9.05 -2.92
CA TYR A 51 -1.94 10.18 -3.27
C TYR A 51 -2.74 11.21 -4.07
N GLU A 52 -2.68 12.48 -3.66
CA GLU A 52 -3.42 13.59 -4.29
C GLU A 52 -4.92 13.32 -4.51
N GLY A 53 -5.56 12.60 -3.59
CA GLY A 53 -6.98 12.23 -3.68
C GLY A 53 -7.30 11.10 -4.66
N LYS A 54 -6.29 10.48 -5.27
CA LYS A 54 -6.40 9.26 -6.07
C LYS A 54 -6.00 8.05 -5.23
N GLU A 55 -6.80 6.99 -5.30
CA GLU A 55 -6.47 5.70 -4.67
C GLU A 55 -5.96 4.73 -5.74
N PHE A 56 -4.85 4.08 -5.45
CA PHE A 56 -4.18 3.12 -6.31
C PHE A 56 -3.92 1.85 -5.52
N VAL A 57 -4.24 0.70 -6.11
CA VAL A 57 -4.03 -0.60 -5.46
C VAL A 57 -2.72 -1.19 -5.97
N PHE A 58 -1.83 -1.51 -5.05
CA PHE A 58 -0.53 -2.11 -5.29
C PHE A 58 -0.41 -3.41 -4.50
N ASP A 59 0.43 -4.32 -4.96
CA ASP A 59 0.85 -5.49 -4.20
C ASP A 59 1.94 -5.08 -3.21
N ALA A 60 1.79 -5.46 -1.94
CA ALA A 60 2.83 -5.20 -0.95
C ALA A 60 3.90 -6.28 -1.03
N ASP A 61 5.15 -5.86 -1.12
CA ASP A 61 6.32 -6.70 -0.91
C ASP A 61 7.09 -6.23 0.32
N LEU A 62 7.84 -7.14 0.96
CA LEU A 62 8.53 -6.86 2.20
C LEU A 62 10.03 -6.74 1.97
N SER A 63 10.58 -5.60 2.37
CA SER A 63 12.02 -5.37 2.30
C SER A 63 12.54 -4.65 3.54
N ASN A 64 13.64 -5.15 4.09
CA ASN A 64 14.36 -4.53 5.19
C ASN A 64 15.62 -3.75 4.74
N THR A 65 15.99 -3.88 3.47
CA THR A 65 17.27 -3.38 2.93
C THR A 65 17.09 -2.11 2.12
N TYR A 66 16.01 -2.01 1.34
CA TYR A 66 15.78 -0.87 0.43
C TYR A 66 14.92 0.23 1.04
N VAL A 67 14.12 -0.08 2.05
CA VAL A 67 13.14 0.84 2.67
C VAL A 67 13.28 0.82 4.19
N GLN A 68 13.26 2.01 4.82
CA GLN A 68 13.27 2.11 6.27
C GLN A 68 11.86 2.12 6.84
N ARG A 69 11.77 1.99 8.16
CA ARG A 69 10.50 2.06 8.87
C ARG A 69 9.82 3.41 8.64
N GLY A 70 8.55 3.40 8.24
CA GLY A 70 7.80 4.61 7.84
C GLY A 70 8.13 5.13 6.44
N GLU A 71 8.92 4.40 5.65
CA GLU A 71 9.12 4.65 4.22
C GLU A 71 8.47 3.54 3.39
N ILE A 72 8.02 3.89 2.19
CA ILE A 72 7.50 2.95 1.20
C ILE A 72 8.28 3.08 -0.10
N GLY A 73 8.84 1.98 -0.57
CA GLY A 73 9.58 1.89 -1.81
C GLY A 73 8.63 1.79 -2.98
N ILE A 74 8.85 2.63 -3.98
CA ILE A 74 8.09 2.69 -5.21
C ILE A 74 9.09 2.59 -6.35
N TYR A 75 8.84 1.67 -7.29
CA TYR A 75 9.67 1.53 -8.48
C TYR A 75 9.53 2.73 -9.42
N GLU A 76 10.58 2.97 -10.21
CA GLU A 76 10.59 4.07 -11.18
C GLU A 76 9.44 3.94 -12.20
N ASP A 77 9.12 2.71 -12.62
CA ASP A 77 7.95 2.40 -13.48
C ASP A 77 6.64 2.95 -12.89
N ILE A 78 6.41 2.74 -11.58
CA ILE A 78 5.22 3.23 -10.89
C ILE A 78 5.26 4.75 -10.78
N GLN A 79 6.42 5.34 -10.50
CA GLN A 79 6.59 6.80 -10.54
C GLN A 79 6.24 7.36 -11.93
N GLU A 80 6.73 6.78 -13.01
CA GLU A 80 6.49 7.30 -14.36
C GLU A 80 5.02 7.17 -14.78
N LYS A 81 4.41 6.03 -14.46
CA LYS A 81 3.03 5.66 -14.78
C LYS A 81 2.01 6.46 -13.96
N TYR A 82 2.27 6.65 -12.68
CA TYR A 82 1.35 7.32 -11.74
C TYR A 82 1.75 8.76 -11.38
N LYS A 83 2.92 9.23 -11.85
CA LYS A 83 3.51 10.54 -11.54
C LYS A 83 3.74 10.76 -10.04
N ILE A 84 3.96 9.69 -9.27
CA ILE A 84 4.23 9.76 -7.83
C ILE A 84 5.71 10.04 -7.62
N GLN A 85 6.04 11.18 -7.02
CA GLN A 85 7.45 11.53 -6.76
C GLN A 85 7.97 10.90 -5.46
N GLY A 86 9.27 10.63 -5.44
CA GLY A 86 10.02 10.28 -4.24
C GLY A 86 10.01 11.38 -3.20
N GLY A 87 9.95 10.97 -1.94
CA GLY A 87 10.03 11.84 -0.78
C GLY A 87 8.72 12.52 -0.40
N GLN A 88 7.62 12.19 -1.07
CA GLN A 88 6.29 12.67 -0.76
C GLN A 88 5.65 11.85 0.36
N LEU A 89 4.74 12.47 1.11
CA LEU A 89 3.94 11.75 2.10
C LEU A 89 2.72 11.15 1.40
N VAL A 90 2.65 9.82 1.37
CA VAL A 90 1.50 9.06 0.88
C VAL A 90 0.77 8.43 2.04
N THR A 91 -0.54 8.26 1.87
CA THR A 91 -1.34 7.50 2.84
C THR A 91 -1.52 6.10 2.30
N ILE A 92 -1.06 5.11 3.04
CA ILE A 92 -1.24 3.71 2.69
C ILE A 92 -2.36 3.15 3.55
N ALA A 93 -3.37 2.60 2.89
CA ALA A 93 -4.52 1.98 3.50
C ALA A 93 -4.46 0.47 3.24
N PHE A 94 -4.29 -0.29 4.31
CA PHE A 94 -4.27 -1.75 4.22
C PHE A 94 -5.67 -2.26 3.91
N THR A 95 -5.83 -2.90 2.75
CA THR A 95 -7.07 -3.56 2.38
C THR A 95 -6.96 -5.02 2.79
N LYS A 96 -7.20 -5.30 4.08
CA LYS A 96 -7.57 -6.67 4.45
C LYS A 96 -8.82 -6.96 3.65
N ASN A 97 -8.73 -7.93 2.75
CA ASN A 97 -9.76 -8.41 1.85
C ASN A 97 -11.09 -8.65 2.59
N THR A 98 -11.78 -7.56 2.87
CA THR A 98 -13.14 -7.48 3.34
C THR A 98 -13.84 -6.71 2.25
N SER A 99 -13.87 -7.33 1.07
CA SER A 99 -15.16 -7.61 0.47
C SER A 99 -16.16 -6.45 0.45
N GLU A 100 -15.75 -5.23 0.09
CA GLU A 100 -16.72 -4.24 -0.42
C GLU A 100 -17.22 -4.66 -1.82
N SER A 101 -16.58 -5.65 -2.45
CA SER A 101 -17.15 -6.41 -3.57
C SER A 101 -18.20 -7.47 -3.16
N LEU A 102 -18.36 -7.81 -1.87
CA LEU A 102 -19.45 -8.70 -1.42
C LEU A 102 -20.69 -7.95 -0.89
N GLU A 103 -20.58 -6.64 -0.62
CA GLU A 103 -21.74 -5.86 -0.13
C GLU A 103 -22.55 -5.22 -1.26
N ALA A 104 -21.98 -5.09 -2.47
CA ALA A 104 -22.70 -4.58 -3.65
C ALA A 104 -23.56 -5.66 -4.37
N LEU A 105 -23.33 -6.95 -4.11
CA LEU A 105 -24.06 -8.07 -4.73
C LEU A 105 -25.18 -8.66 -3.85
N LYS A 106 -25.45 -8.08 -2.66
CA LYS A 106 -26.61 -8.42 -1.83
C LYS A 106 -27.80 -7.50 -2.12
N LYS A 107 -28.29 -7.51 -3.35
CA LYS A 107 -29.63 -6.99 -3.64
C LYS A 107 -30.37 -7.89 -4.62
#